data_AF-A0A0S8J776-F1
#
_entry.id   AF-A0A0S8J776-F1
#
_cell.length_a   1.000
_cell.length_b   1.000
_cell.length_c   1.000
_cell.angle_alpha   90.00
_cell.angle_beta   90.00
_cell.angle_gamma   90.00
#
_symmetry.space_group_name_H-M   'P 1'
#
loop_
_entity.id
_entity.type
_entity.pdbx_description
1 polymer ?
#
loop_
_entity_poly.entity_id
_entity_poly.type
_entity_poly.pdbx_seq_one_letter_code
_entity_poly.pdbx_strand_id
1 'polypeptide(L)' 'IPKKTVLIEGDHKIVFVSSGGNAYNRREVELGREADGFVEVVLGLKKGESVVTEGNFLLKSELLKSKLGAGCAE' A
#
# COMPACT_ATOMS: atom_id res chain seq x y z
N ILE A 1 9.77 2.32 -5.81
CA ILE A 1 9.36 1.69 -4.53
C ILE A 1 9.82 0.23 -4.51
N PRO A 2 10.02 -0.42 -3.36
CA PRO A 2 10.41 -1.83 -3.35
C PRO A 2 9.29 -2.70 -3.94
N LYS A 3 9.60 -3.68 -4.79
CA LYS A 3 8.61 -4.61 -5.38
C LYS A 3 7.76 -5.29 -4.32
N LYS A 4 8.36 -5.63 -3.18
CA LYS A 4 7.72 -6.32 -2.06
C LYS A 4 6.48 -5.59 -1.49
N THR A 5 6.31 -4.30 -1.79
CA THR A 5 5.22 -3.47 -1.29
C THR A 5 4.02 -3.43 -2.22
N VAL A 6 4.20 -3.93 -3.44
CA VAL A 6 3.14 -3.99 -4.43
C VAL A 6 2.37 -5.28 -4.25
N LEU A 7 1.06 -5.14 -4.16
CA LEU A 7 0.12 -6.24 -4.10
C LEU A 7 -0.44 -6.45 -5.50
N ILE A 8 -0.55 -7.71 -5.87
CA ILE A 8 -1.06 -8.12 -7.18
C ILE A 8 -2.45 -8.68 -6.94
N GLU A 9 -3.46 -8.01 -7.48
CA GLU A 9 -4.87 -8.38 -7.39
C GLU A 9 -5.37 -8.73 -8.80
N GLY A 10 -5.28 -10.01 -9.17
CA GLY A 10 -5.50 -10.45 -10.55
C GLY A 10 -4.43 -9.85 -11.47
N ASP A 11 -4.87 -9.08 -12.46
CA ASP A 11 -4.00 -8.36 -13.40
C ASP A 11 -3.62 -6.94 -12.92
N HIS A 12 -4.23 -6.47 -11.82
CA HIS A 12 -4.05 -5.12 -11.30
C HIS A 12 -2.97 -5.08 -10.22
N LYS A 13 -2.20 -3.99 -10.20
CA LYS A 13 -1.15 -3.75 -9.22
C LYS A 13 -1.58 -2.63 -8.28
N ILE A 14 -1.65 -2.93 -7.00
CA ILE A 14 -2.13 -1.99 -5.97
C ILE A 14 -1.07 -1.81 -4.89
N VAL A 15 -1.03 -0.61 -4.31
CA VAL A 15 -0.17 -0.28 -3.18
C VAL A 15 -0.97 0.40 -2.09
N PHE A 16 -0.49 0.29 -0.86
CA PHE A 16 -1.04 1.01 0.27
C PHE A 16 -0.22 2.26 0.56
N VAL A 17 -0.90 3.41 0.52
CA VAL A 17 -0.33 4.72 0.83
C VAL A 17 -0.88 5.19 2.16
N SER A 18 -0.02 5.58 3.08
CA SER A 18 -0.42 6.24 4.32
C SER A 18 -0.76 7.69 4.02
N SER A 19 -2.02 8.06 4.25
CA SER A 19 -2.53 9.43 4.02
C SER A 19 -2.40 10.32 5.27
N GLY A 20 -1.79 9.82 6.34
CA GLY A 20 -1.75 10.47 7.65
C GLY A 20 -2.96 10.13 8.53
N GLY A 21 -2.83 10.34 9.84
CA GLY A 21 -3.94 10.13 10.79
C GLY A 21 -4.41 8.68 10.93
N ASN A 22 -3.48 7.71 10.80
CA ASN A 22 -3.77 6.27 10.86
C ASN A 22 -4.63 5.74 9.69
N ALA A 23 -4.81 6.53 8.63
CA ALA A 23 -5.57 6.13 7.45
C ALA A 23 -4.65 5.64 6.33
N TYR A 24 -5.02 4.50 5.75
CA TYR A 24 -4.31 3.86 4.64
C TYR A 24 -5.23 3.77 3.44
N ASN A 25 -4.80 4.33 2.32
CA ASN A 25 -5.53 4.28 1.07
C ASN A 25 -4.93 3.24 0.15
N ARG A 26 -5.78 2.33 -0.33
CA ARG A 26 -5.45 1.45 -1.44
C ARG A 26 -5.41 2.28 -2.71
N ARG A 27 -4.36 2.13 -3.50
CA ARG A 27 -4.18 2.89 -4.73
C ARG A 27 -3.69 1.98 -5.83
N GLU A 28 -4.44 1.92 -6.91
CA GLU A 28 -4.00 1.27 -8.13
C GLU A 28 -2.84 2.05 -8.71
N VAL A 29 -1.79 1.33 -9.08
CA VAL A 29 -0.57 1.90 -9.65
C VAL A 29 -0.16 1.12 -10.87
N GLU A 30 0.29 1.84 -11.90
CA GLU A 30 0.99 1.20 -13.00
C GLU A 30 2.48 1.18 -12.69
N LEU A 31 3.04 -0.03 -12.69
CA LEU A 31 4.46 -0.22 -12.54
C LEU A 31 5.14 -0.22 -13.92
N GLY A 32 6.27 0.47 -14.00
CA GLY A 32 7.11 0.52 -15.18
C GLY A 32 8.26 -0.47 -15.06
N ARG A 33 9.48 0.05 -15.17
CA ARG A 33 10.69 -0.78 -15.06
C ARG A 33 10.86 -1.33 -13.64
N GLU A 34 11.19 -2.61 -13.59
CA GLU A 34 11.64 -3.30 -12.38
C GLU A 34 13.16 -3.49 -12.46
N ALA A 35 13.87 -3.12 -11.39
CA ALA A 35 15.32 -3.28 -11.27
C ALA A 35 15.72 -3.45 -9.80
N ASP A 36 16.63 -4.39 -9.52
CA ASP A 36 17.25 -4.57 -8.20
C ASP A 36 16.25 -4.75 -7.03
N GLY A 37 15.10 -5.38 -7.29
CA GLY A 37 14.04 -5.55 -6.29
C GLY A 37 13.20 -4.29 -6.04
N PHE A 38 13.41 -3.23 -6.83
CA PHE A 38 12.58 -2.03 -6.87
C PHE A 38 11.80 -1.95 -8.18
N VAL A 39 10.66 -1.28 -8.11
CA VAL A 39 9.78 -1.00 -9.24
C VAL A 39 9.56 0.49 -9.35
N GLU A 40 9.62 0.99 -10.58
CA GLU A 40 9.18 2.34 -10.91
C GLU A 40 7.67 2.37 -10.96
N VAL A 41 7.06 3.44 -10.42
CA VAL A 41 5.63 3.70 -10.56
C VAL A 41 5.47 4.76 -11.64
N VAL A 42 4.84 4.40 -12.75
CA VAL A 42 4.62 5.28 -13.89
C VAL A 42 3.37 6.12 -13.67
N LEU A 43 2.32 5.51 -13.11
CA LEU A 43 1.03 6.14 -12.85
C LEU A 43 0.45 5.66 -11.52
N GLY A 44 -0.41 6.50 -10.95
CA GLY A 44 -1.16 6.17 -9.74
C GLY A 44 -0.47 6.53 -8.43
N LEU A 45 0.77 7.02 -8.41
CA LEU A 45 1.43 7.49 -7.18
C LEU A 45 2.06 8.87 -7.40
N LYS A 46 1.99 9.73 -6.39
CA LYS A 46 2.58 11.08 -6.43
C LYS A 46 3.88 11.13 -5.64
N LYS A 47 4.81 11.97 -6.06
CA LYS A 47 6.04 12.24 -5.33
C LYS A 47 5.69 12.89 -3.98
N GLY A 48 6.17 12.30 -2.88
CA GLY A 48 5.85 12.74 -1.51
C GLY A 48 4.82 11.85 -0.79
N GLU A 49 4.19 10.91 -1.50
CA GLU A 49 3.28 9.94 -0.89
C GLU A 49 4.07 8.90 -0.07
N SER A 50 3.60 8.63 1.15
CA SER A 50 4.25 7.70 2.06
C SER A 50 3.75 6.27 1.81
N VAL A 51 4.52 5.49 1.05
CA VAL A 51 4.19 4.10 0.75
C VAL A 51 4.65 3.20 1.89
N VAL A 52 3.78 2.31 2.34
CA VAL A 52 4.13 1.35 3.39
C VAL A 52 5.10 0.32 2.81
N THR A 53 6.38 0.41 3.18
CA THR A 53 7.43 -0.49 2.66
C THR A 53 7.81 -1.65 3.57
N GLU A 54 7.69 -1.45 4.88
CA GLU A 54 8.02 -2.44 5.90
C GLU A 54 6.78 -2.73 6.75
N GLY A 55 6.55 -4.01 7.03
CA GLY A 55 5.38 -4.42 7.80
C GLY A 55 4.08 -4.48 6.98
N ASN A 56 4.08 -4.48 5.64
CA ASN A 56 2.83 -4.63 4.87
C ASN A 56 2.01 -5.89 5.25
N PHE A 57 2.69 -6.94 5.73
CA PHE A 57 2.08 -8.18 6.18
C PHE A 57 1.43 -8.01 7.55
N LEU A 58 2.11 -7.31 8.47
CA LEU A 58 1.57 -6.94 9.78
C LEU A 58 0.41 -5.94 9.61
N LEU A 59 0.59 -4.93 8.76
CA LEU A 59 -0.45 -3.99 8.36
C LEU A 59 -1.61 -4.67 7.65
N LYS A 60 -1.41 -5.74 6.87
CA LYS A 60 -2.52 -6.53 6.35
C LYS A 60 -3.31 -7.15 7.51
N SER A 61 -2.65 -7.83 8.46
CA SER A 61 -3.32 -8.39 9.65
C SER A 61 -3.97 -7.33 10.53
N GLU A 62 -3.31 -6.19 10.75
CA GLU A 62 -3.77 -5.12 11.62
C GLU A 62 -4.84 -4.26 10.95
N LEU A 63 -4.76 -3.99 9.64
CA LEU A 63 -5.83 -3.33 8.87
C LEU A 63 -7.05 -4.24 8.74
N LEU A 64 -6.88 -5.55 8.55
CA LEU A 64 -8.02 -6.48 8.61
C LEU A 64 -8.66 -6.49 10.01
N LYS A 65 -7.86 -6.44 11.08
CA LYS A 65 -8.37 -6.28 12.45
C LYS A 65 -9.02 -4.90 12.69
N SER A 66 -8.41 -3.84 12.19
CA SER A 66 -8.82 -2.45 12.39
C SER A 66 -10.06 -2.10 11.57
N LYS A 67 -10.22 -2.69 10.37
CA LYS A 67 -11.49 -2.64 9.63
C LYS A 67 -12.64 -3.38 10.32
N LEU A 68 -12.36 -4.26 11.28
CA LEU A 68 -13.36 -4.88 12.16
C LEU A 68 -13.46 -4.17 13.52
N GLY A 69 -12.59 -3.20 13.81
CA GLY A 69 -12.44 -2.54 15.10
C GLY A 69 -12.75 -1.04 15.10
N ALA A 70 -13.28 -0.49 14.01
CA ALA A 70 -13.96 0.80 14.02
C ALA A 70 -15.45 0.62 14.35
N GLY A 71 -15.73 -0.11 15.43
CA GLY A 71 -17.00 -0.08 16.16
C GLY A 71 -16.67 0.50 17.53
N CYS A 72 -17.17 1.70 17.78
CA CYS A 72 -16.80 2.62 18.84
C CYS A 72 -16.64 1.98 20.22
N ALA A 73 -15.66 2.51 20.96
CA ALA A 73 -15.74 2.61 22.40
C ALA A 73 -16.95 3.48 22.78
N GLU A 74 -17.81 2.97 23.66
CA GLU A 74 -18.60 3.68 24.67
C GLU A 74 -18.73 2.78 25.90
#